data_AF-A0A2V6Z4F8-F1
#
_entry.id   AF-A0A2V6Z4F8-F1
#
_cell.length_a   1.000
_cell.length_b   1.000
_cell.length_c   1.000
_cell.angle_alpha   90.00
_cell.angle_beta   90.00
_cell.angle_gamma   90.00
#
_symmetry.space_group_name_H-M   'P 1'
#
loop_
_entity.id
_entity.type
_entity.pdbx_description
1 polymer ?
#
loop_
_entity_poly.entity_id
_entity_poly.type
_entity_poly.pdbx_seq_one_letter_code
_entity_poly.pdbx_strand_id
1 'polypeptide(L)' 'MASLPTGTLAAHEKDTIEAALTESKGRVSGPFGAATRVGVPASTLESKIKALKIDKRRFKSG' A
#
# COMPACT_ATOMS: atom_id res chain seq x y z
N MET A 1 -21.62 -21.02 -8.23
CA MET A 1 -20.83 -19.82 -8.60
C MET A 1 -19.69 -19.70 -7.60
N ALA A 2 -18.52 -19.26 -8.06
CA ALA A 2 -17.20 -19.79 -7.70
C ALA A 2 -16.71 -19.65 -6.25
N SER A 3 -15.85 -20.61 -5.92
CA SER A 3 -14.97 -20.72 -4.75
C SER A 3 -14.41 -19.40 -4.25
N LEU A 4 -14.50 -19.19 -2.93
CA LEU A 4 -13.80 -18.17 -2.17
C LEU A 4 -12.28 -18.28 -2.44
N PRO A 5 -11.62 -17.26 -3.00
CA PRO A 5 -10.17 -17.26 -3.13
C PRO A 5 -9.60 -16.53 -1.91
N THR A 6 -9.25 -17.28 -0.87
CA THR A 6 -8.52 -16.79 0.32
C THR A 6 -7.15 -16.18 -0.02
N GLY A 7 -6.69 -16.27 -1.27
CA GLY A 7 -5.51 -15.58 -1.80
C GLY A 7 -5.75 -14.15 -2.30
N THR A 8 -6.99 -13.65 -2.35
CA THR A 8 -7.28 -12.29 -2.86
C THR A 8 -7.08 -11.18 -1.85
N LEU A 9 -7.23 -11.43 -0.55
CA LEU A 9 -7.14 -10.36 0.46
C LEU A 9 -5.75 -9.72 0.50
N ALA A 10 -4.69 -10.54 0.51
CA ALA A 10 -3.31 -10.02 0.50
C ALA A 10 -2.95 -9.32 -0.82
N ALA A 11 -3.49 -9.80 -1.94
CA ALA A 11 -3.31 -9.17 -3.25
C ALA A 11 -4.07 -7.83 -3.35
N HIS A 12 -5.28 -7.77 -2.81
CA HIS A 12 -6.09 -6.56 -2.75
C HIS A 12 -5.49 -5.53 -1.80
N GLU A 13 -4.94 -5.96 -0.66
CA GLU A 13 -4.19 -5.08 0.23
C GLU A 13 -2.95 -4.51 -0.45
N LYS A 14 -2.20 -5.33 -1.19
CA LYS A 14 -1.09 -4.84 -2.02
C LYS A 14 -1.56 -3.79 -3.01
N ASP A 15 -2.58 -4.10 -3.81
CA ASP A 15 -3.11 -3.21 -4.83
C ASP A 15 -3.55 -1.86 -4.23
N THR A 16 -4.27 -1.90 -3.10
CA THR A 16 -4.71 -0.69 -2.38
C THR A 16 -3.50 0.15 -1.93
N ILE A 17 -2.46 -0.50 -1.42
CA ILE A 17 -1.22 0.18 -0.98
C ILE A 17 -0.45 0.73 -2.17
N GLU A 18 -0.35 -0.01 -3.27
CA GLU A 18 0.34 0.39 -4.51
C GLU A 18 -0.37 1.55 -5.20
N ALA A 19 -1.71 1.54 -5.25
CA ALA A 19 -2.50 2.66 -5.74
C ALA A 19 -2.27 3.92 -4.89
N ALA A 20 -2.34 3.79 -3.56
CA ALA A 20 -2.06 4.90 -2.66
C ALA A 20 -0.62 5.42 -2.76
N LEU A 21 0.36 4.51 -2.90
CA LEU A 21 1.76 4.87 -3.13
C LEU A 21 1.96 5.59 -4.45
N THR A 22 1.30 5.14 -5.51
CA THR A 22 1.32 5.77 -6.84
C THR A 22 0.80 7.19 -6.76
N GLU A 23 -0.39 7.36 -6.17
CA GLU A 23 -1.00 8.69 -6.06
C GLU A 23 -0.21 9.62 -5.12
N SER A 24 0.43 9.08 -4.08
CA SER A 24 1.30 9.83 -3.17
C SER A 24 2.75 9.93 -3.66
N LYS A 25 3.06 9.51 -4.90
CA LYS A 25 4.40 9.57 -5.49
C LYS A 25 5.48 8.93 -4.59
N GLY A 26 5.20 7.73 -4.07
CA GLY A 26 6.09 6.97 -3.19
C GLY A 26 6.22 7.53 -1.77
N ARG A 27 5.42 8.54 -1.42
CA ARG A 27 5.40 9.11 -0.08
C ARG A 27 4.53 8.27 0.85
N VAL A 28 5.15 7.57 1.79
CA VAL A 28 4.44 6.76 2.80
C VAL A 28 3.95 7.63 3.96
N SER A 29 4.74 8.62 4.37
CA SER A 29 4.52 9.44 5.57
C SER A 29 4.24 10.92 5.25
N GLY A 30 3.42 11.54 6.09
CA GLY A 30 3.01 12.94 6.00
C GLY A 30 1.53 13.11 5.61
N PRO A 31 1.01 14.35 5.64
CA PRO A 31 -0.41 14.63 5.39
C PRO A 31 -0.88 14.18 4.00
N PHE A 32 0.02 14.17 3.02
CA PHE A 32 -0.24 13.70 1.63
C PHE A 32 0.31 12.29 1.35
N GLY A 33 0.66 11.53 2.39
CA GLY A 33 1.21 10.19 2.25
C GLY A 33 0.16 9.13 1.94
N ALA A 34 0.62 8.00 1.39
CA ALA A 34 -0.21 6.83 1.11
C ALA A 34 -0.91 6.33 2.38
N ALA A 35 -0.31 6.49 3.56
CA ALA A 35 -0.90 6.11 4.83
C ALA A 35 -2.24 6.82 5.07
N THR A 36 -2.29 8.13 4.82
CA THR A 36 -3.51 8.93 4.94
C THR A 36 -4.56 8.50 3.93
N ARG A 37 -4.16 8.15 2.70
CA ARG A 37 -5.08 7.69 1.66
C ARG A 37 -5.73 6.35 1.97
N VAL A 38 -4.95 5.40 2.49
CA VAL A 38 -5.44 4.08 2.90
C VAL A 38 -6.14 4.14 4.26
N GLY A 39 -6.03 5.26 4.99
CA GLY A 39 -6.66 5.44 6.31
C GLY A 39 -5.98 4.64 7.42
N VAL A 40 -4.70 4.31 7.26
CA VAL A 40 -3.90 3.56 8.25
C VAL A 40 -2.77 4.44 8.79
N PRO A 41 -2.28 4.18 10.02
CA PRO A 41 -1.09 4.85 10.52
C PRO A 41 0.11 4.61 9.60
N ALA A 42 1.01 5.59 9.46
CA ALA A 42 2.23 5.42 8.69
C ALA A 42 3.06 4.21 9.17
N SER A 43 3.13 3.97 10.49
CA SER A 43 3.80 2.81 11.08
C SER A 43 3.16 1.48 10.66
N THR A 44 1.83 1.42 10.56
CA THR A 44 1.10 0.24 10.07
C THR A 44 1.35 0.04 8.58
N LEU A 45 1.29 1.12 7.79
CA LEU A 45 1.57 1.05 6.36
C LEU A 45 3.00 0.59 6.10
N GLU A 46 3.99 1.10 6.84
CA GLU A 46 5.38 0.65 6.74
C GLU A 46 5.54 -0.83 7.08
N SER A 47 4.81 -1.32 8.09
CA SER A 47 4.80 -2.74 8.47
C SER A 47 4.20 -3.60 7.36
N LYS A 48 3.07 -3.17 6.76
CA LYS A 48 2.45 -3.85 5.61
C LYS A 48 3.35 -3.82 4.38
N ILE A 49 3.98 -2.69 4.06
CA ILE A 49 4.94 -2.55 2.95
C ILE A 49 6.11 -3.53 3.13
N LYS A 50 6.67 -3.65 4.34
CA LYS A 50 7.73 -4.61 4.65
C LYS A 50 7.24 -6.06 4.55
N ALA A 51 6.08 -6.37 5.13
CA ALA A 51 5.50 -7.72 5.13
C ALA A 51 5.15 -8.19 3.71
N LEU A 52 4.63 -7.29 2.89
CA LEU A 52 4.22 -7.54 1.51
C LEU A 52 5.38 -7.35 0.51
N LYS A 53 6.57 -6.92 0.96
CA LYS A 53 7.73 -6.58 0.11
C LYS A 53 7.36 -5.62 -1.02
N ILE A 54 6.65 -4.54 -0.70
CA ILE A 54 6.28 -3.50 -1.66
C ILE A 54 7.43 -2.49 -1.77
N ASP A 55 7.92 -2.26 -2.98
CA ASP A 55 8.98 -1.29 -3.22
C ASP A 55 8.42 0.14 -3.33
N LYS A 56 8.20 0.79 -2.19
CA LYS A 56 7.79 2.21 -2.11
C LYS A 56 8.68 3.18 -2.92
N ARG A 57 9.93 2.78 -3.18
CA ARG A 57 10.90 3.55 -3.98
C ARG A 57 10.58 3.55 -5.47
N ARG A 58 9.90 2.53 -6.01
CA ARG A 58 9.48 2.50 -7.42
C ARG A 58 8.42 3.56 -7.73
N PHE A 59 7.60 3.89 -6.74
CA PHE A 59 6.55 4.90 -6.86
C PHE A 59 7.05 6.33 -6.62
N LYS A 60 8.27 6.46 -6.08
CA LYS A 60 8.90 7.76 -5.86
C LYS A 60 9.38 8.28 -7.21
N SER A 61 8.53 9.03 -7.91
CA SER A 61 8.99 9.87 -9.02
C SER A 61 10.06 10.80 -8.48
N GLY A 62 11.24 10.78 -9.11
CA GLY A 62 12.36 11.66 -8.82
C GLY A 62 11.97 13.13 -8.85
#